data_AF-A0A6J8CW71-F1
#
_entry.id   AF-A0A6J8CW71-F1
#
_cell.length_a   1.000
_cell.length_b   1.000
_cell.length_c   1.000
_cell.angle_alpha   90.00
_cell.angle_beta   90.00
_cell.angle_gamma   90.00
#
_symmetry.space_group_name_H-M   'P 1'
#
loop_
_entity.id
_entity.type
_entity.pdbx_description
1 polymer ?
#
loop_
_entity_poly.entity_id
_entity_poly.type
_entity_poly.pdbx_seq_one_letter_code
_entity_poly.pdbx_strand_id
1 'polypeptide(L)'
;MSSRKTTIGIGWVDREHSRFVIYLSRNMDFQGIRSSESLACFIDRVVNPDTNYLKQCGKTIDEVAEVLKSSQFKYRVMRTIKGGSIGKGTAVRGLSDVDLIFPIYDITSVVTLKEHMDGIKSAIDSLLRSRFKVTGSQTTTWAYKTNILVDGSWQEVDIMPILNITNDPSNLTDEEIKMIHTKMRREAGSTEKGYYNRCLRPLQTEFIGKHPEKIKRVIRLIKYWIKTKNHTIIKSIAVELLVIGAWEDLGKPHPGVAEEDISKLVFDKLRNFGNIKLSWTNYYKPTDYPMPSKPYILDPVDPYNNVISEITNHYCGGPHVPSADREVMQQVYQLQRDAERAFNGFN
;
A
#
# COMPACT_ATOMS: atom_id res chain seq x y z
N MET A 1 60.35 -9.60 -18.88
CA MET A 1 60.19 -8.19 -18.45
C MET A 1 58.97 -7.60 -19.13
N SER A 2 58.02 -6.89 -18.53
CA SER A 2 57.55 -6.72 -17.16
C SER A 2 56.09 -6.27 -17.30
N SER A 3 55.19 -6.95 -16.60
CA SER A 3 53.81 -6.52 -16.35
C SER A 3 53.78 -5.18 -15.61
N ARG A 4 52.88 -4.27 -15.99
CA ARG A 4 52.37 -3.21 -15.10
C ARG A 4 50.85 -3.33 -15.02
N LYS A 5 50.39 -3.88 -13.90
CA LYS A 5 49.00 -3.72 -13.42
C LYS A 5 48.85 -2.29 -12.91
N THR A 6 47.90 -1.54 -13.46
CA THR A 6 47.46 -0.27 -12.89
C THR A 6 46.31 -0.58 -11.93
N THR A 7 46.63 -0.65 -10.64
CA THR A 7 45.65 -0.75 -9.55
C THR A 7 44.88 0.57 -9.48
N ILE A 8 43.66 0.60 -10.03
CA ILE A 8 42.72 1.71 -9.76
C ILE A 8 42.19 1.49 -8.34
N GLY A 9 42.53 2.43 -7.46
CA GLY A 9 42.40 2.29 -6.02
C GLY A 9 40.95 2.13 -5.53
N ILE A 10 40.73 1.01 -4.86
CA ILE A 10 39.55 0.67 -4.03
C ILE A 10 39.28 1.74 -2.94
N GLY A 11 40.23 2.65 -2.66
CA GLY A 11 40.12 3.66 -1.61
C GLY A 11 39.32 4.93 -1.92
N TRP A 12 38.83 5.13 -3.16
CA TRP A 12 38.01 6.31 -3.51
C TRP A 12 36.50 6.07 -3.30
N VAL A 13 35.99 4.88 -3.63
CA VAL A 13 34.56 4.50 -3.45
C VAL A 13 34.19 4.40 -1.96
N ASP A 14 35.14 4.02 -1.12
CA ASP A 14 34.93 3.78 0.31
C ASP A 14 34.88 5.09 1.14
N ARG A 15 35.57 6.15 0.68
CA ARG A 15 35.59 7.47 1.34
C ARG A 15 34.35 8.30 1.05
N GLU A 16 33.77 8.19 -0.15
CA GLU A 16 32.50 8.85 -0.46
C GLU A 16 31.33 8.16 0.24
N HIS A 17 31.29 6.82 0.25
CA HIS A 17 30.32 6.07 1.06
C HIS A 17 30.44 6.39 2.55
N SER A 18 31.66 6.45 3.10
CA SER A 18 31.86 6.78 4.52
C SER A 18 31.46 8.22 4.86
N ARG A 19 31.67 9.19 3.95
CA ARG A 19 31.19 10.58 4.14
C ARG A 19 29.67 10.69 4.01
N PHE A 20 29.05 9.91 3.13
CA PHE A 20 27.60 9.81 2.98
C PHE A 20 26.96 9.24 4.26
N VAL A 21 27.54 8.17 4.82
CA VAL A 21 27.11 7.55 6.08
C VAL A 21 27.27 8.50 7.29
N ILE A 22 28.36 9.28 7.34
CA ILE A 22 28.61 10.24 8.43
C ILE A 22 27.69 11.47 8.32
N TYR A 23 27.31 11.93 7.12
CA TYR A 23 26.44 13.10 6.97
C TYR A 23 24.96 12.78 7.19
N LEU A 24 24.51 11.61 6.72
CA LEU A 24 23.20 11.05 7.07
C LEU A 24 23.03 10.97 8.60
N SER A 25 24.06 10.57 9.36
CA SER A 25 23.95 10.49 10.82
C SER A 25 23.69 11.80 11.59
N ARG A 26 24.07 12.95 11.02
CA ARG A 26 24.04 14.24 11.73
C ARG A 26 22.82 15.09 11.41
N ASN A 27 22.10 14.79 10.33
CA ASN A 27 20.97 15.59 9.84
C ASN A 27 19.63 14.83 9.73
N MET A 28 19.55 13.54 10.10
CA MET A 28 18.48 12.70 9.57
C MET A 28 17.12 12.72 10.26
N ASP A 29 16.14 12.82 9.36
CA ASP A 29 14.71 12.81 9.52
C ASP A 29 14.13 11.40 9.85
N PHE A 30 14.97 10.34 9.81
CA PHE A 30 14.60 8.96 10.15
C PHE A 30 15.01 8.63 11.59
N GLN A 31 14.05 8.60 12.50
CA GLN A 31 14.31 8.28 13.91
C GLN A 31 14.95 6.88 14.07
N GLY A 32 16.04 6.77 14.83
CA GLY A 32 16.63 5.48 15.22
C GLY A 32 17.70 4.88 14.30
N ILE A 33 18.12 5.60 13.26
CA ILE A 33 19.33 5.28 12.49
C ILE A 33 20.60 5.57 13.31
N ARG A 34 21.56 4.65 13.29
CA ARG A 34 22.81 4.79 14.06
C ARG A 34 23.84 5.59 13.27
N SER A 35 24.78 6.23 13.97
CA SER A 35 25.68 7.22 13.34
C SER A 35 26.71 6.71 12.32
N SER A 36 26.71 5.40 12.06
CA SER A 36 27.56 4.74 11.07
C SER A 36 26.81 3.63 10.29
N GLU A 37 25.47 3.63 10.37
CA GLU A 37 24.63 2.61 9.76
C GLU A 37 24.21 3.05 8.36
N SER A 38 24.35 2.16 7.37
CA SER A 38 23.83 2.41 6.03
C SER A 38 22.30 2.38 6.02
N LEU A 39 21.69 3.05 5.04
CA LEU A 39 20.23 3.05 4.89
C LEU A 39 19.68 1.61 4.76
N ALA A 40 20.36 0.76 3.99
CA ALA A 40 20.00 -0.65 3.86
C ALA A 40 20.01 -1.40 5.21
N CYS A 41 21.03 -1.20 6.05
CA CYS A 41 21.10 -1.82 7.38
C CYS A 41 19.98 -1.32 8.30
N PHE A 42 19.68 -0.02 8.26
CA PHE A 42 18.57 0.56 9.00
C PHE A 42 17.22 -0.02 8.56
N ILE A 43 16.99 -0.13 7.24
CA ILE A 43 15.79 -0.73 6.68
C ILE A 43 15.64 -2.16 7.21
N ASP A 44 16.68 -2.98 7.17
CA ASP A 44 16.61 -4.37 7.65
C ASP A 44 16.34 -4.50 9.14
N ARG A 45 16.97 -3.65 9.95
CA ARG A 45 16.88 -3.72 11.40
C ARG A 45 15.59 -3.13 11.95
N VAL A 46 15.14 -1.99 11.41
CA VAL A 46 14.07 -1.17 12.00
C VAL A 46 12.77 -1.26 11.22
N VAL A 47 12.85 -1.25 9.89
CA VAL A 47 11.69 -1.06 9.01
C VAL A 47 11.10 -2.39 8.55
N ASN A 48 11.95 -3.31 8.09
CA ASN A 48 11.53 -4.60 7.56
C ASN A 48 10.98 -5.49 8.68
N PRO A 49 9.83 -6.15 8.47
CA PRO A 49 9.30 -7.14 9.40
C PRO A 49 10.24 -8.35 9.51
N ASP A 50 10.17 -9.04 10.65
CA ASP A 50 10.94 -10.27 10.84
C ASP A 50 10.49 -11.36 9.85
N THR A 51 11.45 -12.04 9.24
CA THR A 51 11.17 -13.04 8.18
C THR A 51 10.49 -14.28 8.74
N ASN A 52 10.81 -14.71 9.97
CA ASN A 52 10.14 -15.83 10.60
C ASN A 52 8.71 -15.45 10.99
N TYR A 53 8.51 -14.25 11.52
CA TYR A 53 7.18 -13.71 11.78
C TYR A 53 6.32 -13.69 10.51
N LEU A 54 6.84 -13.18 9.38
CA LEU A 54 6.11 -13.17 8.11
C LEU A 54 5.71 -14.58 7.64
N LYS A 55 6.60 -15.57 7.83
CA LYS A 55 6.28 -16.98 7.49
C LYS A 55 5.16 -17.53 8.38
N GLN A 56 5.23 -17.30 9.69
CA GLN A 56 4.20 -17.76 10.63
C GLN A 56 2.85 -17.06 10.38
N CYS A 57 2.89 -15.76 10.09
CA CYS A 57 1.71 -15.02 9.68
C CYS A 57 1.14 -15.59 8.39
N GLY A 58 1.97 -15.81 7.37
CA GLY A 58 1.56 -16.42 6.11
C GLY A 58 0.81 -17.74 6.32
N LYS A 59 1.39 -18.63 7.14
CA LYS A 59 0.79 -19.92 7.50
C LYS A 59 -0.54 -19.76 8.26
N THR A 60 -0.58 -18.88 9.26
CA THR A 60 -1.82 -18.65 10.05
C THR A 60 -2.95 -18.14 9.15
N ILE A 61 -2.64 -17.23 8.22
CA ILE A 61 -3.63 -16.71 7.27
C ILE A 61 -4.06 -17.78 6.25
N ASP A 62 -3.16 -18.69 5.85
CA ASP A 62 -3.55 -19.86 5.05
C ASP A 62 -4.52 -20.77 5.80
N GLU A 63 -4.29 -21.01 7.09
CA GLU A 63 -5.21 -21.79 7.93
C GLU A 63 -6.58 -21.10 8.07
N VAL A 64 -6.62 -19.78 8.24
CA VAL A 64 -7.87 -19.00 8.22
C VAL A 64 -8.60 -19.16 6.88
N ALA A 65 -7.87 -19.08 5.77
CA ALA A 65 -8.42 -19.28 4.44
C ALA A 65 -9.00 -20.69 4.25
N GLU A 66 -8.30 -21.74 4.70
CA GLU A 66 -8.81 -23.12 4.65
C GLU A 66 -10.07 -23.30 5.50
N VAL A 67 -10.12 -22.68 6.67
CA VAL A 67 -11.31 -22.70 7.54
C VAL A 67 -12.51 -22.05 6.85
N LEU A 68 -12.33 -20.90 6.18
CA LEU A 68 -13.38 -20.23 5.41
C LEU A 68 -13.83 -21.01 4.17
N LYS A 69 -12.96 -21.82 3.58
CA LYS A 69 -13.31 -22.70 2.44
C LYS A 69 -13.96 -24.02 2.87
N SER A 70 -13.92 -24.35 4.16
CA SER A 70 -14.47 -25.60 4.68
C SER A 70 -16.00 -25.60 4.74
N SER A 71 -16.61 -26.78 4.82
CA SER A 71 -18.06 -26.94 4.99
C SER A 71 -18.62 -26.41 6.32
N GLN A 72 -17.76 -26.01 7.25
CA GLN A 72 -18.18 -25.40 8.52
C GLN A 72 -18.53 -23.92 8.35
N PHE A 73 -18.01 -23.28 7.31
CA PHE A 73 -18.47 -21.96 6.93
C PHE A 73 -19.77 -22.09 6.15
N LYS A 74 -20.83 -21.44 6.64
CA LYS A 74 -22.18 -21.51 6.04
C LYS A 74 -22.22 -21.07 4.58
N TYR A 75 -21.27 -20.25 4.15
CA TYR A 75 -21.20 -19.71 2.80
C TYR A 75 -20.12 -20.40 2.00
N ARG A 76 -20.40 -20.69 0.72
CA ARG A 76 -19.43 -21.35 -0.15
C ARG A 76 -18.35 -20.37 -0.61
N VAL A 77 -17.11 -20.68 -0.25
CA VAL A 77 -15.91 -19.93 -0.67
C VAL A 77 -14.99 -20.87 -1.46
N MET A 78 -14.64 -20.50 -2.69
CA MET A 78 -13.76 -21.33 -3.52
C MET A 78 -12.30 -20.88 -3.45
N ARG A 79 -12.07 -19.57 -3.33
CA ARG A 79 -10.75 -18.97 -3.37
C ARG A 79 -10.67 -17.77 -2.45
N THR A 80 -9.48 -17.55 -1.91
CA THR A 80 -9.15 -16.42 -1.04
C THR A 80 -7.90 -15.74 -1.56
N ILE A 81 -7.81 -14.43 -1.34
CA ILE A 81 -6.68 -13.61 -1.77
C ILE A 81 -6.16 -12.87 -0.55
N LYS A 82 -4.84 -12.95 -0.33
CA LYS A 82 -4.16 -12.18 0.71
C LYS A 82 -3.84 -10.81 0.15
N GLY A 83 -4.55 -9.79 0.61
CA GLY A 83 -4.27 -8.37 0.43
C GLY A 83 -3.63 -7.76 1.68
N GLY A 84 -3.91 -6.48 1.94
CA GLY A 84 -3.26 -5.72 3.00
C GLY A 84 -1.75 -5.54 2.76
N SER A 85 -1.05 -4.94 3.72
CA SER A 85 0.39 -4.74 3.57
C SER A 85 1.19 -6.05 3.52
N ILE A 86 0.73 -7.12 4.18
CA ILE A 86 1.38 -8.44 4.06
C ILE A 86 1.19 -9.03 2.68
N GLY A 87 -0.04 -9.04 2.14
CA GLY A 87 -0.33 -9.58 0.81
C GLY A 87 0.38 -8.85 -0.32
N LYS A 88 0.49 -7.52 -0.20
CA LYS A 88 1.28 -6.68 -1.13
C LYS A 88 2.80 -6.84 -0.94
N GLY A 89 3.24 -7.40 0.19
CA GLY A 89 4.64 -7.44 0.59
C GLY A 89 5.20 -6.07 0.99
N THR A 90 4.36 -5.14 1.44
CA THR A 90 4.72 -3.77 1.85
C THR A 90 4.53 -3.54 3.36
N ALA A 91 4.45 -4.63 4.13
CA ALA A 91 4.32 -4.62 5.59
C ALA A 91 5.53 -3.95 6.24
N VAL A 92 5.27 -3.04 7.19
CA VAL A 92 6.29 -2.41 8.03
C VAL A 92 6.29 -3.14 9.38
N ARG A 93 7.48 -3.34 9.98
CA ARG A 93 7.64 -4.01 11.27
C ARG A 93 6.70 -3.44 12.34
N GLY A 94 5.92 -4.32 12.96
CA GLY A 94 4.97 -3.98 14.03
C GLY A 94 3.72 -3.22 13.58
N LEU A 95 3.55 -2.97 12.28
CA LEU A 95 2.49 -2.16 11.71
C LEU A 95 1.83 -2.85 10.51
N SER A 96 1.88 -4.18 10.50
CA SER A 96 1.37 -5.00 9.43
C SER A 96 -0.13 -5.25 9.58
N ASP A 97 -0.79 -5.35 8.45
CA ASP A 97 -2.20 -5.68 8.28
C ASP A 97 -2.35 -6.72 7.18
N VAL A 98 -3.39 -7.55 7.29
CA VAL A 98 -3.75 -8.55 6.29
C VAL A 98 -5.20 -8.33 5.89
N ASP A 99 -5.44 -8.13 4.60
CA ASP A 99 -6.79 -8.30 4.06
C ASP A 99 -6.93 -9.75 3.57
N LEU A 100 -8.00 -10.45 3.94
CA LEU A 100 -8.37 -11.73 3.35
C LEU A 100 -9.66 -11.53 2.54
N ILE A 101 -9.49 -11.48 1.22
CA ILE A 101 -10.53 -11.09 0.26
C ILE A 101 -11.05 -12.34 -0.44
N PHE A 102 -12.36 -12.53 -0.55
CA PHE A 102 -12.92 -13.71 -1.21
C PHE A 102 -14.33 -13.49 -1.74
N PRO A 103 -14.66 -14.02 -2.93
CA PRO A 103 -16.03 -14.03 -3.42
C PRO A 103 -16.85 -15.09 -2.68
N ILE A 104 -18.11 -14.77 -2.38
CA ILE A 104 -19.09 -15.79 -1.98
C ILE A 104 -19.68 -16.39 -3.25
N TYR A 105 -19.47 -17.68 -3.48
CA TYR A 105 -19.72 -18.35 -4.77
C TYR A 105 -21.13 -18.11 -5.31
N ASP A 106 -22.16 -18.24 -4.47
CA ASP A 106 -23.57 -18.13 -4.87
C ASP A 106 -24.13 -16.69 -4.86
N ILE A 107 -23.29 -15.68 -4.60
CA ILE A 107 -23.72 -14.27 -4.50
C ILE A 107 -23.15 -13.45 -5.66
N THR A 108 -24.00 -13.14 -6.63
CA THR A 108 -23.65 -12.41 -7.88
C THR A 108 -24.31 -11.04 -8.00
N SER A 109 -25.12 -10.62 -7.01
CA SER A 109 -25.69 -9.26 -6.94
C SER A 109 -25.29 -8.51 -5.66
N VAL A 110 -25.15 -7.18 -5.76
CA VAL A 110 -24.87 -6.30 -4.60
C VAL A 110 -26.01 -6.33 -3.59
N VAL A 111 -27.26 -6.42 -4.06
CA VAL A 111 -28.46 -6.51 -3.21
C VAL A 111 -28.37 -7.75 -2.31
N THR A 112 -28.14 -8.92 -2.90
CA THR A 112 -28.01 -10.18 -2.15
C THR A 112 -26.80 -10.15 -1.21
N LEU A 113 -25.66 -9.58 -1.64
CA LEU A 113 -24.50 -9.46 -0.75
C LEU A 113 -24.81 -8.60 0.48
N LYS A 114 -25.53 -7.48 0.31
CA LYS A 114 -25.97 -6.61 1.41
C LYS A 114 -26.88 -7.34 2.39
N GLU A 115 -27.88 -8.04 1.88
CA GLU A 115 -28.84 -8.82 2.69
C GLU A 115 -28.15 -9.88 3.54
N HIS A 116 -27.12 -10.53 3.00
CA HIS A 116 -26.39 -11.58 3.70
C HIS A 116 -25.21 -11.07 4.54
N MET A 117 -24.82 -9.80 4.42
CA MET A 117 -23.55 -9.28 4.94
C MET A 117 -23.39 -9.48 6.46
N ASP A 118 -24.42 -9.18 7.24
CA ASP A 118 -24.37 -9.35 8.70
C ASP A 118 -24.31 -10.83 9.10
N GLY A 119 -25.04 -11.69 8.38
CA GLY A 119 -24.96 -13.14 8.54
C GLY A 119 -23.57 -13.69 8.20
N ILE A 120 -22.93 -13.19 7.14
CA ILE A 120 -21.57 -13.53 6.74
C ILE A 120 -20.58 -13.14 7.84
N LYS A 121 -20.64 -11.90 8.33
CA LYS A 121 -19.75 -11.40 9.40
C LYS A 121 -19.93 -12.17 10.71
N SER A 122 -21.16 -12.48 11.09
CA SER A 122 -21.46 -13.29 12.28
C SER A 122 -20.94 -14.72 12.16
N ALA A 123 -21.07 -15.34 10.98
CA ALA A 123 -20.51 -16.65 10.70
C ALA A 123 -18.96 -16.65 10.72
N ILE A 124 -18.33 -15.59 10.21
CA ILE A 124 -16.87 -15.40 10.29
C ILE A 124 -16.44 -15.31 11.76
N ASP A 125 -17.05 -14.43 12.56
CA ASP A 125 -16.69 -14.24 13.97
C ASP A 125 -16.78 -15.55 14.76
N SER A 126 -17.91 -16.25 14.64
CA SER A 126 -18.17 -17.51 15.32
C SER A 126 -17.15 -18.58 14.94
N LEU A 127 -16.87 -18.71 13.64
CA LEU A 127 -15.92 -19.69 13.12
C LEU A 127 -14.50 -19.38 13.58
N LEU A 128 -14.07 -18.12 13.53
CA LEU A 128 -12.73 -17.75 13.97
C LEU A 128 -12.53 -17.92 15.48
N ARG A 129 -13.50 -17.52 16.31
CA ARG A 129 -13.44 -17.73 17.77
C ARG A 129 -13.32 -19.19 18.15
N SER A 130 -13.90 -20.08 17.35
CA SER A 130 -13.82 -21.53 17.61
C SER A 130 -12.46 -22.14 17.27
N ARG A 131 -11.63 -21.49 16.43
CA ARG A 131 -10.39 -22.05 15.88
C ARG A 131 -9.12 -21.30 16.25
N PHE A 132 -9.23 -20.00 16.52
CA PHE A 132 -8.11 -19.10 16.71
C PHE A 132 -8.27 -18.29 17.99
N LYS A 133 -7.14 -17.88 18.58
CA LYS A 133 -7.15 -16.84 19.61
C LYS A 133 -7.36 -15.51 18.93
N VAL A 134 -8.53 -14.90 19.18
CA VAL A 134 -8.95 -13.63 18.58
C VAL A 134 -9.25 -12.57 19.63
N THR A 135 -9.00 -11.30 19.31
CA THR A 135 -9.37 -10.16 20.16
C THR A 135 -9.67 -8.91 19.33
N GLY A 136 -10.38 -7.94 19.92
CA GLY A 136 -10.69 -6.66 19.28
C GLY A 136 -11.56 -6.80 18.02
N SER A 137 -12.45 -7.78 18.00
CA SER A 137 -13.36 -8.01 16.88
C SER A 137 -14.32 -6.83 16.67
N GLN A 138 -14.43 -6.36 15.44
CA GLN A 138 -15.31 -5.27 15.03
C GLN A 138 -15.82 -5.50 13.60
N THR A 139 -16.90 -4.82 13.23
CA THR A 139 -17.44 -4.87 11.87
C THR A 139 -17.42 -3.49 11.23
N THR A 140 -17.13 -3.47 9.93
CA THR A 140 -17.36 -2.29 9.08
C THR A 140 -18.52 -2.60 8.13
N THR A 141 -18.87 -1.68 7.22
CA THR A 141 -19.83 -1.98 6.16
C THR A 141 -19.39 -3.18 5.31
N TRP A 142 -18.09 -3.34 5.06
CA TRP A 142 -17.55 -4.25 4.03
C TRP A 142 -16.85 -5.49 4.57
N ALA A 143 -16.38 -5.45 5.82
CA ALA A 143 -15.48 -6.46 6.36
C ALA A 143 -15.75 -6.74 7.84
N TYR A 144 -15.37 -7.94 8.26
CA TYR A 144 -15.15 -8.30 9.65
C TYR A 144 -13.66 -8.08 9.98
N LYS A 145 -13.35 -7.33 11.03
CA LYS A 145 -11.96 -7.05 11.44
C LYS A 145 -11.70 -7.67 12.81
N THR A 146 -10.52 -8.24 13.00
CA THR A 146 -10.11 -8.82 14.28
C THR A 146 -8.59 -8.86 14.40
N ASN A 147 -8.07 -9.14 15.58
CA ASN A 147 -6.67 -9.48 15.77
C ASN A 147 -6.53 -10.99 16.03
N ILE A 148 -5.60 -11.65 15.33
CA ILE A 148 -5.28 -13.07 15.51
C ILE A 148 -3.89 -13.20 16.14
N LEU A 149 -3.73 -14.06 17.14
CA LEU A 149 -2.43 -14.29 17.77
C LEU A 149 -1.53 -15.13 16.83
N VAL A 150 -0.41 -14.56 16.42
CA VAL A 150 0.63 -15.18 15.58
C VAL A 150 1.97 -15.05 16.28
N ASP A 151 2.60 -16.18 16.64
CA ASP A 151 3.94 -16.21 17.25
C ASP A 151 4.10 -15.22 18.43
N GLY A 152 3.12 -15.20 19.33
CA GLY A 152 3.10 -14.31 20.49
C GLY A 152 2.73 -12.85 20.22
N SER A 153 2.51 -12.47 18.96
CA SER A 153 2.13 -11.11 18.55
C SER A 153 0.71 -11.07 17.97
N TRP A 154 -0.01 -9.97 18.16
CA TRP A 154 -1.34 -9.78 17.58
C TRP A 154 -1.22 -9.23 16.15
N GLN A 155 -1.80 -9.93 15.19
CA GLN A 155 -1.88 -9.51 13.78
C GLN A 155 -3.30 -9.05 13.45
N GLU A 156 -3.44 -7.81 12.97
CA GLU A 156 -4.70 -7.28 12.46
C GLU A 156 -5.08 -7.99 11.15
N VAL A 157 -6.32 -8.49 11.07
CA VAL A 157 -6.88 -9.20 9.93
C VAL A 157 -8.24 -8.64 9.58
N ASP A 158 -8.38 -8.19 8.33
CA ASP A 158 -9.61 -7.72 7.71
C ASP A 158 -10.15 -8.81 6.77
N ILE A 159 -11.26 -9.45 7.13
CA ILE A 159 -11.91 -10.52 6.36
C ILE A 159 -13.05 -9.92 5.54
N MET A 160 -12.88 -9.93 4.22
CA MET A 160 -13.66 -9.12 3.28
C MET A 160 -14.37 -9.98 2.23
N PRO A 161 -15.66 -10.32 2.46
CA PRO A 161 -16.47 -10.95 1.43
C PRO A 161 -16.74 -9.96 0.29
N ILE A 162 -16.59 -10.43 -0.94
CA ILE A 162 -16.87 -9.65 -2.16
C ILE A 162 -17.91 -10.35 -3.04
N LEU A 163 -18.43 -9.60 -4.01
CA LEU A 163 -19.33 -10.10 -5.03
C LEU A 163 -18.60 -11.13 -5.91
N ASN A 164 -19.24 -12.24 -6.25
CA ASN A 164 -18.71 -13.17 -7.23
C ASN A 164 -18.94 -12.63 -8.65
N ILE A 165 -17.93 -11.94 -9.19
CA ILE A 165 -17.87 -11.58 -10.61
C ILE A 165 -17.35 -12.76 -11.43
N THR A 166 -16.29 -13.40 -10.91
CA THR A 166 -15.62 -14.56 -11.49
C THR A 166 -15.04 -15.41 -10.37
N ASN A 167 -14.83 -16.70 -10.65
CA ASN A 167 -14.26 -17.65 -9.69
C ASN A 167 -12.79 -17.35 -9.33
N ASP A 168 -12.06 -16.61 -10.17
CA ASP A 168 -10.70 -16.14 -9.87
C ASP A 168 -10.63 -14.59 -9.84
N PRO A 169 -10.83 -13.96 -8.67
CA PRO A 169 -10.87 -12.51 -8.58
C PRO A 169 -9.54 -11.82 -8.91
N SER A 170 -8.42 -12.57 -8.94
CA SER A 170 -7.11 -12.05 -9.34
C SER A 170 -6.92 -12.00 -10.86
N ASN A 171 -7.85 -12.55 -11.64
CA ASN A 171 -7.73 -12.65 -13.10
C ASN A 171 -9.00 -12.19 -13.80
N LEU A 172 -9.43 -10.95 -13.51
CA LEU A 172 -10.55 -10.31 -14.17
C LEU A 172 -10.19 -9.96 -15.62
N THR A 173 -11.10 -10.19 -16.56
CA THR A 173 -10.91 -9.75 -17.95
C THR A 173 -11.12 -8.24 -18.10
N ASP A 174 -10.64 -7.66 -19.20
CA ASP A 174 -10.88 -6.26 -19.54
C ASP A 174 -12.38 -5.92 -19.59
N GLU A 175 -13.22 -6.85 -20.08
CA GLU A 175 -14.68 -6.69 -20.12
C GLU A 175 -15.29 -6.67 -18.73
N GLU A 176 -14.85 -7.55 -17.83
CA GLU A 176 -15.31 -7.59 -16.44
C GLU A 176 -14.91 -6.32 -15.68
N ILE A 177 -13.68 -5.84 -15.87
CA ILE A 177 -13.20 -4.59 -15.29
C ILE A 177 -14.03 -3.40 -15.82
N LYS A 178 -14.26 -3.32 -17.14
CA LYS A 178 -15.11 -2.27 -17.75
C LYS A 178 -16.55 -2.33 -17.23
N MET A 179 -17.10 -3.53 -17.04
CA MET A 179 -18.41 -3.72 -16.44
C MET A 179 -18.44 -3.18 -15.00
N ILE A 180 -17.44 -3.52 -14.17
CA ILE A 180 -17.31 -3.02 -12.80
C ILE A 180 -17.25 -1.48 -12.81
N HIS A 181 -16.40 -0.87 -13.64
CA HIS A 181 -16.33 0.60 -13.76
C HIS A 181 -17.67 1.21 -14.19
N THR A 182 -18.37 0.59 -15.14
CA THR A 182 -19.69 1.05 -15.59
C THR A 182 -20.71 1.01 -14.45
N LYS A 183 -20.73 -0.06 -13.66
CA LYS A 183 -21.57 -0.18 -12.47
C LYS A 183 -21.22 0.87 -11.42
N MET A 184 -19.93 1.07 -11.13
CA MET A 184 -19.46 2.11 -10.21
C MET A 184 -19.87 3.52 -10.64
N ARG A 185 -19.89 3.81 -11.95
CA ARG A 185 -20.37 5.09 -12.48
C ARG A 185 -21.87 5.27 -12.27
N ARG A 186 -22.67 4.23 -12.55
CA ARG A 186 -24.13 4.27 -12.38
C ARG A 186 -24.51 4.44 -10.90
N GLU A 187 -23.75 3.81 -10.02
CA GLU A 187 -23.92 3.86 -8.57
C GLU A 187 -23.18 5.03 -7.91
N ALA A 188 -22.82 6.07 -8.67
CA ALA A 188 -22.13 7.23 -8.11
C ALA A 188 -22.97 7.89 -7.01
N GLY A 189 -22.36 8.10 -5.83
CA GLY A 189 -23.03 8.66 -4.66
C GLY A 189 -23.80 7.65 -3.80
N SER A 190 -23.94 6.39 -4.25
CA SER A 190 -24.55 5.32 -3.45
C SER A 190 -23.50 4.50 -2.70
N THR A 191 -23.92 3.79 -1.66
CA THR A 191 -23.07 2.80 -0.98
C THR A 191 -22.74 1.60 -1.87
N GLU A 192 -23.47 1.40 -2.97
CA GLU A 192 -23.30 0.26 -3.88
C GLU A 192 -22.02 0.33 -4.70
N LYS A 193 -21.60 1.54 -5.08
CA LYS A 193 -20.26 1.78 -5.64
C LYS A 193 -19.16 1.17 -4.77
N GLY A 194 -19.36 1.17 -3.45
CA GLY A 194 -18.46 0.59 -2.47
C GLY A 194 -18.23 -0.91 -2.65
N TYR A 195 -19.29 -1.67 -2.97
CA TYR A 195 -19.20 -3.12 -3.21
C TYR A 195 -18.43 -3.44 -4.49
N TYR A 196 -18.70 -2.70 -5.57
CA TYR A 196 -17.98 -2.87 -6.83
C TYR A 196 -16.49 -2.51 -6.73
N ASN A 197 -16.14 -1.44 -6.00
CA ASN A 197 -14.73 -1.10 -5.74
C ASN A 197 -13.98 -2.26 -5.04
N ARG A 198 -14.66 -3.03 -4.19
CA ARG A 198 -14.02 -4.12 -3.42
C ARG A 198 -13.67 -5.31 -4.31
N CYS A 199 -14.41 -5.51 -5.40
CA CYS A 199 -14.07 -6.50 -6.43
C CYS A 199 -12.73 -6.21 -7.15
N LEU A 200 -12.23 -4.96 -7.09
CA LEU A 200 -10.97 -4.55 -7.72
C LEU A 200 -9.76 -4.65 -6.78
N ARG A 201 -9.98 -4.91 -5.47
CA ARG A 201 -8.89 -5.03 -4.48
C ARG A 201 -7.88 -6.14 -4.78
N PRO A 202 -8.28 -7.31 -5.31
CA PRO A 202 -7.35 -8.30 -5.87
C PRO A 202 -6.33 -7.72 -6.85
N LEU A 203 -6.80 -6.96 -7.85
CA LEU A 203 -5.96 -6.36 -8.88
C LEU A 203 -5.03 -5.30 -8.28
N GLN A 204 -5.50 -4.51 -7.30
CA GLN A 204 -4.63 -3.54 -6.60
C GLN A 204 -3.51 -4.25 -5.83
N THR A 205 -3.84 -5.37 -5.19
CA THR A 205 -2.87 -6.19 -4.46
C THR A 205 -1.80 -6.72 -5.41
N GLU A 206 -2.21 -7.24 -6.57
CA GLU A 206 -1.30 -7.72 -7.60
C GLU A 206 -0.43 -6.59 -8.18
N PHE A 207 -1.05 -5.46 -8.53
CA PHE A 207 -0.36 -4.30 -9.10
C PHE A 207 0.81 -3.86 -8.23
N ILE A 208 0.61 -3.80 -6.91
CA ILE A 208 1.66 -3.40 -5.96
C ILE A 208 2.61 -4.58 -5.72
N GLY A 209 2.04 -5.76 -5.49
CA GLY A 209 2.76 -6.98 -5.10
C GLY A 209 3.72 -7.52 -6.15
N LYS A 210 3.54 -7.22 -7.44
CA LYS A 210 4.43 -7.67 -8.51
C LYS A 210 5.82 -7.02 -8.52
N HIS A 211 6.02 -5.93 -7.77
CA HIS A 211 7.27 -5.17 -7.82
C HIS A 211 8.42 -5.89 -7.09
N PRO A 212 9.68 -5.73 -7.54
CA PRO A 212 10.84 -6.35 -6.90
C PRO A 212 11.00 -5.96 -5.42
N GLU A 213 11.64 -6.84 -4.64
CA GLU A 213 11.83 -6.63 -3.20
C GLU A 213 12.55 -5.31 -2.88
N LYS A 214 13.51 -4.89 -3.72
CA LYS A 214 14.17 -3.58 -3.58
C LYS A 214 13.17 -2.41 -3.58
N ILE A 215 12.16 -2.45 -4.45
CA ILE A 215 11.13 -1.40 -4.51
C ILE A 215 10.23 -1.49 -3.28
N LYS A 216 9.88 -2.70 -2.85
CA LYS A 216 9.10 -2.93 -1.61
C LYS A 216 9.84 -2.43 -0.36
N ARG A 217 11.16 -2.54 -0.30
CA ARG A 217 12.00 -1.97 0.76
C ARG A 217 11.88 -0.44 0.82
N VAL A 218 11.94 0.24 -0.32
CA VAL A 218 11.71 1.70 -0.39
C VAL A 218 10.27 2.06 0.00
N ILE A 219 9.26 1.29 -0.45
CA ILE A 219 7.87 1.49 0.00
C ILE A 219 7.77 1.44 1.53
N ARG A 220 8.36 0.41 2.16
CA ARG A 220 8.33 0.28 3.62
C ARG A 220 9.07 1.43 4.31
N LEU A 221 10.21 1.87 3.76
CA LEU A 221 10.97 3.02 4.28
C LEU A 221 10.12 4.29 4.27
N ILE A 222 9.47 4.62 3.16
CA ILE A 222 8.66 5.84 3.06
C ILE A 222 7.41 5.72 3.92
N LYS A 223 6.76 4.55 4.02
CA LYS A 223 5.64 4.32 4.96
C LYS A 223 6.07 4.54 6.41
N TYR A 224 7.24 4.02 6.78
CA TYR A 224 7.82 4.23 8.11
C TYR A 224 8.08 5.71 8.39
N TRP A 225 8.69 6.43 7.44
CA TRP A 225 8.96 7.86 7.56
C TRP A 225 7.67 8.69 7.71
N ILE A 226 6.69 8.48 6.83
CA ILE A 226 5.37 9.14 6.90
C ILE A 226 4.74 8.95 8.29
N LYS A 227 4.80 7.73 8.82
CA LYS A 227 4.21 7.43 10.13
C LYS A 227 4.99 8.05 11.29
N THR A 228 6.32 7.94 11.29
CA THR A 228 7.16 8.50 12.37
C THR A 228 7.11 10.03 12.41
N LYS A 229 6.87 10.68 11.26
CA LYS A 229 6.60 12.12 11.16
C LYS A 229 5.15 12.50 11.39
N ASN A 230 4.27 11.53 11.63
CA ASN A 230 2.84 11.73 11.84
C ASN A 230 2.15 12.47 10.67
N HIS A 231 2.56 12.19 9.43
CA HIS A 231 1.91 12.72 8.23
C HIS A 231 0.65 11.91 7.88
N THR A 232 -0.38 12.02 8.72
CA THR A 232 -1.63 11.25 8.62
C THR A 232 -2.42 11.51 7.34
N ILE A 233 -2.19 12.64 6.67
CA ILE A 233 -2.87 13.02 5.44
C ILE A 233 -2.49 12.15 4.23
N ILE A 234 -1.31 11.49 4.25
CA ILE A 234 -0.87 10.60 3.18
C ILE A 234 -1.16 9.16 3.56
N LYS A 235 -2.12 8.55 2.86
CA LYS A 235 -2.51 7.15 3.06
C LYS A 235 -1.43 6.19 2.54
N SER A 236 -1.34 4.99 3.12
CA SER A 236 -0.39 3.95 2.71
C SER A 236 -0.41 3.63 1.20
N ILE A 237 -1.60 3.60 0.59
CA ILE A 237 -1.74 3.37 -0.86
C ILE A 237 -1.14 4.51 -1.69
N ALA A 238 -1.25 5.76 -1.24
CA ALA A 238 -0.64 6.89 -1.92
C ALA A 238 0.89 6.80 -1.87
N VAL A 239 1.46 6.35 -0.73
CA VAL A 239 2.90 6.07 -0.62
C VAL A 239 3.34 4.95 -1.55
N GLU A 240 2.61 3.83 -1.55
CA GLU A 240 2.89 2.68 -2.42
C GLU A 240 2.96 3.10 -3.90
N LEU A 241 1.96 3.85 -4.37
CA LEU A 241 1.87 4.35 -5.74
C LEU A 241 2.91 5.45 -6.06
N LEU A 242 3.21 6.32 -5.10
CA LEU A 242 4.21 7.38 -5.25
C LEU A 242 5.61 6.80 -5.47
N VAL A 243 5.98 5.77 -4.70
CA VAL A 243 7.27 5.08 -4.83
C VAL A 243 7.35 4.33 -6.15
N ILE A 244 6.29 3.64 -6.57
CA ILE A 244 6.23 2.97 -7.88
C ILE A 244 6.43 3.99 -9.00
N GLY A 245 5.68 5.10 -8.99
CA GLY A 245 5.83 6.15 -10.00
C GLY A 245 7.22 6.79 -10.02
N ALA A 246 7.82 7.03 -8.85
CA ALA A 246 9.19 7.54 -8.76
C ALA A 246 10.23 6.56 -9.33
N TRP A 247 10.04 5.26 -9.11
CA TRP A 247 10.89 4.24 -9.71
C TRP A 247 10.69 4.13 -11.23
N GLU A 248 9.45 4.22 -11.72
CA GLU A 248 9.15 4.18 -13.16
C GLU A 248 9.71 5.40 -13.92
N ASP A 249 9.80 6.56 -13.29
CA ASP A 249 10.41 7.77 -13.86
C ASP A 249 11.92 7.60 -14.18
N LEU A 250 12.59 6.64 -13.53
CA LEU A 250 13.99 6.30 -13.83
C LEU A 250 14.15 5.51 -15.15
N GLY A 251 13.05 5.14 -15.81
CA GLY A 251 13.04 4.38 -17.05
C GLY A 251 12.90 2.86 -16.86
N LYS A 252 12.71 2.14 -17.99
CA LYS A 252 12.49 0.68 -18.07
C LYS A 252 13.48 -0.13 -17.21
N PRO A 253 13.05 -1.28 -16.66
CA PRO A 253 13.50 -1.81 -15.37
C PRO A 253 15.02 -1.80 -15.26
N HIS A 254 15.52 -0.93 -14.38
CA HIS A 254 16.93 -0.74 -14.16
C HIS A 254 17.33 -1.46 -12.86
N PRO A 255 17.73 -2.75 -12.90
CA PRO A 255 17.97 -3.56 -11.71
C PRO A 255 19.09 -3.00 -10.81
N GLY A 256 19.92 -2.10 -11.35
CA GLY A 256 21.04 -1.46 -10.64
C GLY A 256 20.70 -0.21 -9.82
N VAL A 257 19.48 0.32 -9.87
CA VAL A 257 19.13 1.55 -9.11
C VAL A 257 19.24 1.30 -7.61
N ALA A 258 19.83 2.25 -6.88
CA ALA A 258 20.00 2.17 -5.43
C ALA A 258 18.70 2.57 -4.69
N GLU A 259 18.51 2.09 -3.47
CA GLU A 259 17.32 2.42 -2.66
C GLU A 259 17.29 3.93 -2.35
N GLU A 260 18.46 4.52 -2.20
CA GLU A 260 18.73 5.94 -2.00
C GLU A 260 18.22 6.80 -3.17
N ASP A 261 18.47 6.38 -4.41
CA ASP A 261 18.06 7.13 -5.61
C ASP A 261 16.53 7.21 -5.71
N ILE A 262 15.85 6.08 -5.48
CA ILE A 262 14.37 6.03 -5.49
C ILE A 262 13.83 6.86 -4.33
N SER A 263 14.41 6.71 -3.13
CA SER A 263 14.00 7.49 -1.95
C SER A 263 14.14 8.99 -2.20
N LYS A 264 15.25 9.42 -2.80
CA LYS A 264 15.51 10.81 -3.17
C LYS A 264 14.46 11.35 -4.14
N LEU A 265 14.09 10.59 -5.18
CA LEU A 265 13.02 10.97 -6.10
C LEU A 265 11.66 11.08 -5.42
N VAL A 266 11.35 10.18 -4.49
CA VAL A 266 10.11 10.25 -3.71
C VAL A 266 10.08 11.53 -2.87
N PHE A 267 11.16 11.86 -2.17
CA PHE A 267 11.25 13.11 -1.42
C PHE A 267 11.20 14.35 -2.31
N ASP A 268 11.81 14.31 -3.50
CA ASP A 268 11.71 15.38 -4.49
C ASP A 268 10.26 15.62 -4.93
N LYS A 269 9.50 14.55 -5.19
CA LYS A 269 8.07 14.63 -5.50
C LYS A 269 7.26 15.17 -4.32
N LEU A 270 7.55 14.74 -3.10
CA LEU A 270 6.84 15.18 -1.89
C LEU A 270 7.10 16.67 -1.60
N ARG A 271 8.33 17.18 -1.73
CA ARG A 271 8.58 18.63 -1.57
C ARG A 271 7.92 19.44 -2.69
N ASN A 272 7.83 18.87 -3.89
CA ASN A 272 7.16 19.48 -5.05
C ASN A 272 5.70 18.99 -5.20
N PHE A 273 5.00 18.78 -4.08
CA PHE A 273 3.72 18.06 -4.01
C PHE A 273 2.69 18.48 -5.08
N GLY A 274 2.52 19.80 -5.29
CA GLY A 274 1.56 20.35 -6.25
C GLY A 274 1.79 19.97 -7.73
N ASN A 275 2.95 19.40 -8.06
CA ASN A 275 3.30 18.96 -9.41
C ASN A 275 3.13 17.44 -9.62
N ILE A 276 2.74 16.68 -8.59
CA ILE A 276 2.51 15.23 -8.69
C ILE A 276 1.38 14.94 -9.69
N LYS A 277 1.66 14.08 -10.66
CA LYS A 277 0.70 13.56 -11.64
C LYS A 277 1.04 12.10 -11.90
N LEU A 278 0.30 11.18 -11.28
CA LEU A 278 0.52 9.75 -11.43
C LEU A 278 -0.75 9.05 -11.87
N SER A 279 -0.63 8.25 -12.93
CA SER A 279 -1.68 7.39 -13.46
C SER A 279 -1.06 6.26 -14.28
N TRP A 280 -1.80 5.17 -14.42
CA TRP A 280 -1.36 3.95 -15.10
C TRP A 280 -2.41 3.51 -16.11
N THR A 281 -1.98 2.71 -17.09
CA THR A 281 -2.87 2.17 -18.16
C THR A 281 -3.07 0.67 -18.06
N ASN A 282 -2.79 0.06 -16.90
CA ASN A 282 -2.80 -1.39 -16.72
C ASN A 282 -4.21 -1.99 -16.78
N TYR A 283 -5.20 -1.33 -16.17
CA TYR A 283 -6.57 -1.86 -16.02
C TYR A 283 -7.64 -0.95 -16.63
N TYR A 284 -7.26 0.27 -17.04
CA TYR A 284 -8.09 1.19 -17.81
C TYR A 284 -7.21 2.27 -18.44
N LYS A 285 -7.71 3.00 -19.44
CA LYS A 285 -7.03 4.19 -19.96
C LYS A 285 -7.55 5.42 -19.22
N PRO A 286 -6.70 6.19 -18.49
CA PRO A 286 -7.17 7.32 -17.69
C PRO A 286 -7.95 8.37 -18.49
N THR A 287 -7.58 8.60 -19.75
CA THR A 287 -8.25 9.56 -20.65
C THR A 287 -9.71 9.22 -20.97
N ASP A 288 -10.14 7.98 -20.73
CA ASP A 288 -11.53 7.55 -20.95
C ASP A 288 -12.45 7.91 -19.76
N TYR A 289 -11.89 8.50 -18.71
CA TYR A 289 -12.57 8.82 -17.45
C TYR A 289 -12.33 10.28 -17.04
N PRO A 290 -13.15 10.83 -16.13
CA PRO A 290 -12.93 12.18 -15.60
C PRO A 290 -11.55 12.31 -14.93
N MET A 291 -10.69 13.17 -15.48
CA MET A 291 -9.35 13.41 -14.95
C MET A 291 -9.37 14.50 -13.88
N PRO A 292 -8.76 14.29 -12.71
CA PRO A 292 -8.62 15.32 -11.70
C PRO A 292 -7.60 16.39 -12.13
N SER A 293 -7.75 17.59 -11.58
CA SER A 293 -6.70 18.61 -11.63
C SER A 293 -5.48 18.20 -10.80
N LYS A 294 -4.31 18.78 -11.10
CA LYS A 294 -3.09 18.51 -10.33
C LYS A 294 -3.17 19.11 -8.91
N PRO A 295 -2.53 18.50 -7.90
CA PRO A 295 -1.83 17.22 -7.96
C PRO A 295 -2.79 16.02 -7.92
N TYR A 296 -2.41 14.88 -8.50
CA TYR A 296 -3.21 13.65 -8.40
C TYR A 296 -2.36 12.38 -8.41
N ILE A 297 -2.88 11.35 -7.76
CA ILE A 297 -2.43 9.96 -7.86
C ILE A 297 -3.67 9.11 -8.08
N LEU A 298 -3.89 8.64 -9.31
CA LEU A 298 -5.04 7.79 -9.63
C LEU A 298 -4.77 6.34 -9.21
N ASP A 299 -5.73 5.70 -8.55
CA ASP A 299 -5.68 4.29 -8.21
C ASP A 299 -5.61 3.46 -9.51
N PRO A 300 -4.57 2.61 -9.71
CA PRO A 300 -4.35 1.92 -10.98
C PRO A 300 -5.50 1.01 -11.42
N VAL A 301 -6.40 0.64 -10.48
CA VAL A 301 -7.54 -0.23 -10.76
C VAL A 301 -8.89 0.48 -10.65
N ASP A 302 -8.97 1.70 -10.08
CA ASP A 302 -10.23 2.43 -9.91
C ASP A 302 -10.12 3.84 -10.53
N PRO A 303 -10.70 4.06 -11.73
CA PRO A 303 -10.60 5.33 -12.43
C PRO A 303 -11.29 6.50 -11.70
N TYR A 304 -12.12 6.22 -10.71
CA TYR A 304 -12.85 7.24 -9.96
C TYR A 304 -12.20 7.53 -8.60
N ASN A 305 -11.05 6.95 -8.31
CA ASN A 305 -10.35 7.09 -7.04
C ASN A 305 -9.01 7.80 -7.23
N ASN A 306 -8.99 9.12 -7.04
CA ASN A 306 -7.76 9.84 -6.74
C ASN A 306 -7.43 9.62 -5.26
N VAL A 307 -6.35 8.87 -4.99
CA VAL A 307 -6.00 8.43 -3.62
C VAL A 307 -5.53 9.59 -2.73
N ILE A 308 -5.28 10.76 -3.32
CA ILE A 308 -4.98 12.03 -2.63
C ILE A 308 -6.06 13.09 -2.85
N SER A 309 -7.29 12.69 -3.25
CA SER A 309 -8.40 13.60 -3.56
C SER A 309 -8.66 14.67 -2.49
N GLU A 310 -8.56 14.31 -1.22
CA GLU A 310 -8.66 15.24 -0.09
C GLU A 310 -7.70 16.43 -0.26
N ILE A 311 -6.42 16.16 -0.57
CA ILE A 311 -5.41 17.20 -0.80
C ILE A 311 -5.64 17.92 -2.14
N THR A 312 -5.95 17.17 -3.20
CA THR A 312 -6.15 17.71 -4.55
C THR A 312 -7.21 18.81 -4.59
N ASN A 313 -8.32 18.60 -3.88
CA ASN A 313 -9.44 19.55 -3.87
C ASN A 313 -9.02 20.93 -3.34
N HIS A 314 -8.06 21.00 -2.40
CA HIS A 314 -7.58 22.26 -1.85
C HIS A 314 -6.60 23.01 -2.76
N TYR A 315 -5.82 22.30 -3.59
CA TYR A 315 -5.01 22.95 -4.62
C TYR A 315 -5.85 23.59 -5.73
N CYS A 316 -7.13 23.18 -5.87
CA CYS A 316 -8.04 23.64 -6.90
C CYS A 316 -9.02 24.73 -6.42
N GLY A 317 -9.08 25.01 -5.11
CA GLY A 317 -9.95 26.02 -4.52
C GLY A 317 -9.38 27.44 -4.62
N GLY A 318 -10.17 28.39 -5.11
CA GLY A 318 -9.84 29.83 -5.09
C GLY A 318 -9.79 30.43 -3.67
N PRO A 319 -9.48 31.74 -3.52
CA PRO A 319 -8.95 32.35 -2.28
C PRO A 319 -9.93 32.53 -1.10
N HIS A 320 -11.04 31.78 -1.03
CA HIS A 320 -11.92 31.73 0.15
C HIS A 320 -12.02 30.30 0.66
N VAL A 321 -11.16 30.03 1.63
CA VAL A 321 -10.81 28.67 2.08
C VAL A 321 -11.27 28.53 3.54
N PRO A 322 -12.28 27.67 3.84
CA PRO A 322 -12.75 27.36 5.19
C PRO A 322 -11.64 26.94 6.18
N SER A 323 -11.91 26.90 7.48
CA SER A 323 -10.91 26.54 8.51
C SER A 323 -10.34 25.11 8.34
N ALA A 324 -11.19 24.14 7.97
CA ALA A 324 -10.77 22.75 7.72
C ALA A 324 -9.75 22.65 6.58
N ASP A 325 -9.92 23.46 5.54
CA ASP A 325 -9.02 23.51 4.41
C ASP A 325 -7.65 24.12 4.77
N ARG A 326 -7.58 25.00 5.77
CA ARG A 326 -6.30 25.51 6.30
C ARG A 326 -5.51 24.42 7.01
N GLU A 327 -6.18 23.54 7.75
CA GLU A 327 -5.52 22.46 8.48
C GLU A 327 -4.91 21.44 7.52
N VAL A 328 -5.65 21.05 6.48
CA VAL A 328 -5.13 20.18 5.42
C VAL A 328 -3.89 20.80 4.77
N MET A 329 -3.98 22.07 4.35
CA MET A 329 -2.83 22.72 3.71
C MET A 329 -1.64 22.90 4.67
N GLN A 330 -1.87 23.15 5.96
CA GLN A 330 -0.80 23.13 6.97
C GLN A 330 -0.11 21.78 7.07
N GLN A 331 -0.86 20.68 7.07
CA GLN A 331 -0.29 19.33 7.04
C GLN A 331 0.54 19.09 5.77
N VAL A 332 0.06 19.56 4.61
CA VAL A 332 0.80 19.46 3.34
C VAL A 332 2.08 20.30 3.38
N TYR A 333 2.04 21.54 3.88
CA TYR A 333 3.23 22.37 4.01
C TYR A 333 4.27 21.75 4.96
N GLN A 334 3.82 21.14 6.06
CA GLN A 334 4.70 20.44 6.99
C GLN A 334 5.33 19.20 6.33
N LEU A 335 4.54 18.42 5.59
CA LEU A 335 5.04 17.31 4.76
C LEU A 335 6.09 17.76 3.75
N GLN A 336 5.85 18.86 3.02
CA GLN A 336 6.79 19.41 2.04
C GLN A 336 8.10 19.85 2.70
N ARG A 337 8.04 20.49 3.87
CA ARG A 337 9.23 20.89 4.64
C ARG A 337 10.04 19.71 5.13
N ASP A 338 9.37 18.66 5.60
CA ASP A 338 10.04 17.45 6.10
C ASP A 338 10.67 16.68 4.92
N ALA A 339 9.95 16.60 3.80
CA ALA A 339 10.47 16.05 2.56
C ALA A 339 11.68 16.84 2.02
N GLU A 340 11.68 18.18 2.10
CA GLU A 340 12.84 19.01 1.73
C GLU A 340 14.06 18.69 2.60
N ARG A 341 13.87 18.52 3.91
CA ARG A 341 14.95 18.12 4.84
C ARG A 341 15.48 16.73 4.51
N ALA A 342 14.59 15.77 4.28
CA ALA A 342 14.96 14.42 3.88
C ALA A 342 15.70 14.41 2.54
N PHE A 343 15.20 15.13 1.53
CA PHE A 343 15.84 15.27 0.20
C PHE A 343 17.27 15.81 0.30
N ASN A 344 17.47 16.88 1.08
CA ASN A 344 18.79 17.48 1.28
C ASN A 344 19.76 16.59 2.07
N GLY A 345 19.26 15.59 2.80
CA GLY A 345 20.10 14.56 3.43
C GLY A 345 20.73 13.57 2.45
N PHE A 346 20.21 13.45 1.22
CA PHE A 346 20.75 12.61 0.14
C PHE A 346 21.70 13.37 -0.81
N ASN A 347 22.00 14.65 -0.53
CA ASN A 347 22.99 15.47 -1.24
C ASN A 347 24.20 15.68 -0.33
#